data_AF-A0A3D4Z4X0-F1
#
_entry.id   AF-A0A3D4Z4X0-F1
#
_cell.length_a   1.000
_cell.length_b   1.000
_cell.length_c   1.000
_cell.angle_alpha   90.00
_cell.angle_beta   90.00
_cell.angle_gamma   90.00
#
_symmetry.space_group_name_H-M   'P 1'
#
loop_
_entity.id
_entity.type
_entity.pdbx_description
1 polymer ?
#
loop_
_entity_poly.entity_id
_entity_poly.type
_entity_poly.pdbx_seq_one_letter_code
_entity_poly.pdbx_strand_id
1 'polypeptide(L)' 'MASASTLMAELRNLHDTRSYQDLNWEGSFEDYLEIVRKNPRVARSAFQRVYDMILMQGVEEYKEY' A
#
# COMPACT_ATOMS: atom_id res chain seq x y z
N MET A 1 -23.29 -14.52 18.67
CA MET A 1 -23.52 -14.27 17.23
C MET A 1 -23.17 -12.81 16.97
N ALA A 2 -22.04 -12.52 16.34
CA ALA A 2 -21.70 -11.13 16.01
C ALA A 2 -22.75 -10.59 15.04
N SER A 3 -23.39 -9.48 15.41
CA SER A 3 -24.31 -8.76 14.53
C SER A 3 -23.53 -8.17 13.36
N ALA A 4 -24.11 -8.14 12.16
CA ALA A 4 -23.50 -7.45 11.01
C ALA A 4 -23.15 -5.99 11.33
N SER A 5 -23.91 -5.33 12.22
CA SER A 5 -23.59 -3.98 12.70
C SER A 5 -22.30 -3.91 13.51
N THR A 6 -21.99 -4.94 14.30
CA THR A 6 -20.76 -5.04 15.11
C THR A 6 -19.56 -5.23 14.20
N LEU A 7 -19.63 -6.12 13.21
CA LEU A 7 -18.55 -6.33 12.23
C LEU A 7 -18.26 -5.06 11.42
N MET A 8 -19.31 -4.34 10.99
CA MET A 8 -19.14 -3.08 10.25
C MET A 8 -18.56 -1.96 11.12
N ALA A 9 -18.81 -1.97 12.44
CA ALA A 9 -18.19 -1.05 13.37
C ALA A 9 -16.69 -1.38 13.57
N GLU A 10 -16.34 -2.66 13.70
CA GLU A 10 -14.95 -3.11 13.81
C GLU A 10 -14.15 -2.80 12.55
N LEU A 11 -14.69 -3.08 11.35
CA LEU A 11 -14.04 -2.74 10.08
C LEU A 11 -13.77 -1.24 9.94
N ARG A 12 -14.69 -0.40 10.43
CA ARG A 12 -14.51 1.06 10.41
C ARG A 12 -13.37 1.51 11.32
N ASN A 13 -13.18 0.83 12.46
CA ASN A 13 -12.07 1.13 13.38
C ASN A 13 -10.71 0.71 12.80
N LEU A 14 -10.68 -0.29 11.92
CA LEU A 14 -9.46 -0.71 11.21
C LEU A 14 -9.08 0.24 10.06
N HIS A 15 -10.06 0.96 9.51
CA HIS A 15 -9.83 1.97 8.46
C HIS A 15 -9.60 3.35 9.07
N ASP A 16 -8.37 3.61 9.50
CA ASP A 16 -7.96 4.96 9.87
C ASP A 16 -7.73 5.84 8.63
N THR A 17 -8.83 6.41 8.14
CA THR A 17 -8.83 7.27 6.96
C THR A 17 -8.05 8.57 7.16
N ARG A 18 -7.93 9.06 8.41
CA ARG A 18 -7.17 10.28 8.71
C ARG A 18 -5.69 10.02 8.58
N SER A 19 -5.18 8.98 9.24
CA SER A 19 -3.78 8.60 9.09
C SER A 19 -3.41 8.31 7.64
N TYR A 20 -4.33 7.76 6.82
CA TYR A 20 -4.08 7.56 5.39
C TYR A 20 -3.96 8.89 4.61
N GLN A 21 -4.77 9.89 4.94
CA GLN A 21 -4.70 11.20 4.30
C GLN A 21 -3.37 11.90 4.58
N ASP A 22 -2.85 11.77 5.80
CA ASP A 22 -1.56 12.34 6.22
C ASP A 22 -0.36 11.72 5.49
N LEU A 23 -0.53 10.53 4.88
CA LEU A 23 0.50 9.89 4.05
C LEU A 23 0.54 10.45 2.62
N ASN A 24 -0.43 11.27 2.22
CA ASN A 24 -0.39 11.90 0.91
C ASN A 24 0.73 12.93 0.86
N TRP A 25 1.47 12.90 -0.23
CA TRP A 25 2.45 13.93 -0.50
C TRP A 25 1.77 15.23 -0.95
N GLU A 26 2.25 16.37 -0.45
CA GLU A 26 1.80 17.71 -0.81
C GLU A 26 2.97 18.55 -1.33
N GLY A 27 2.71 19.40 -2.34
CA GLY A 27 3.72 20.29 -2.94
C GLY A 27 3.40 20.66 -4.39
N SER A 28 4.32 21.35 -5.05
CA SER A 28 4.16 21.70 -6.47
C SER A 28 4.53 20.54 -7.39
N PHE A 29 3.99 20.51 -8.61
CA PHE A 29 4.36 19.45 -9.56
C PHE A 29 5.88 19.41 -9.84
N GLU A 30 6.57 20.55 -9.79
CA GLU A 30 8.03 20.62 -9.95
C GLU A 30 8.77 19.91 -8.80
N ASP A 31 8.33 20.11 -7.56
CA ASP A 31 8.89 19.41 -6.39
C ASP A 31 8.72 17.89 -6.52
N TYR A 32 7.57 17.45 -7.04
CA TYR A 32 7.33 16.04 -7.32
C TYR A 32 8.28 15.50 -8.40
N LEU A 33 8.54 16.25 -9.47
CA LEU A 33 9.48 15.84 -10.52
C LEU A 33 10.91 15.73 -9.99
N GLU A 34 11.34 16.58 -9.06
CA GLU A 34 12.63 16.43 -8.39
C GLU A 34 12.73 15.12 -7.58
N ILE A 35 11.66 14.71 -6.92
CA ILE A 35 11.59 13.40 -6.24
C ILE A 35 11.73 12.26 -7.25
N VAL A 36 11.01 12.33 -8.37
CA VAL A 36 11.07 11.31 -9.43
C VAL A 36 12.46 11.25 -10.07
N ARG A 37 13.13 12.39 -10.29
CA ARG A 37 14.51 12.44 -10.80
C ARG A 37 15.49 11.72 -9.85
N LYS A 38 15.34 11.91 -8.54
CA LYS A 38 16.18 11.24 -7.53
C LYS A 38 15.86 9.75 -7.38
N ASN A 39 14.58 9.38 -7.44
CA ASN A 39 14.13 8.00 -7.36
C ASN A 39 12.94 7.74 -8.29
N PRO A 40 13.19 7.23 -9.51
CA PRO A 40 12.13 6.96 -10.49
C PRO A 40 11.10 5.92 -10.02
N ARG A 41 11.43 5.10 -9.01
CA ARG A 41 10.52 4.05 -8.51
C ARG A 41 9.25 4.64 -7.85
N VAL A 42 9.30 5.90 -7.42
CA VAL A 42 8.14 6.60 -6.81
C VAL A 42 6.97 6.72 -7.80
N ALA A 43 7.24 6.82 -9.10
CA ALA A 43 6.21 6.94 -10.14
C ALA A 43 5.60 5.60 -10.58
N ARG A 44 6.06 4.45 -10.05
CA ARG A 44 5.52 3.12 -10.42
C ARG A 44 4.09 2.95 -9.92
N SER A 45 3.31 2.13 -10.63
CA SER A 45 1.95 1.79 -10.18
C SER A 45 1.96 0.91 -8.92
N ALA A 46 0.84 0.88 -8.20
CA ALA A 46 0.68 0.01 -7.05
C ALA A 46 0.93 -1.48 -7.42
N PHE A 47 0.43 -1.93 -8.56
CA PHE A 47 0.64 -3.30 -9.06
C PHE A 47 2.11 -3.62 -9.28
N GLN A 48 2.88 -2.70 -9.87
CA GLN A 48 4.31 -2.88 -10.08
C GLN A 48 5.08 -2.97 -8.76
N ARG A 49 4.67 -2.25 -7.71
CA ARG A 49 5.30 -2.34 -6.39
C ARG A 49 4.97 -3.66 -5.68
N VAL A 50 3.73 -4.11 -5.77
CA VAL A 50 3.32 -5.42 -5.22
C VAL A 50 4.07 -6.56 -5.90
N TYR A 51 4.20 -6.50 -7.23
CA TYR A 51 4.99 -7.47 -7.97
C TYR A 51 6.46 -7.49 -7.49
N ASP A 52 7.09 -6.33 -7.35
CA ASP A 52 8.45 -6.23 -6.82
C ASP A 52 8.55 -6.83 -5.39
N MET A 53 7.54 -6.61 -4.53
CA MET A 53 7.51 -7.18 -3.16
C MET A 53 7.40 -8.70 -3.16
N ILE A 54 6.55 -9.28 -4.02
CA ILE A 54 6.40 -10.73 -4.16
C ILE A 54 7.71 -11.35 -4.63
N LEU A 55 8.32 -10.79 -5.68
CA LEU A 55 9.61 -11.26 -6.16
C LEU A 55 10.72 -11.15 -5.12
N MET A 56 10.70 -10.11 -4.29
CA MET A 56 11.69 -9.91 -3.22
C MET A 56 11.60 -10.97 -2.12
N GLN A 57 10.39 -11.38 -1.73
CA GLN A 57 10.21 -12.46 -0.75
C GLN A 57 10.49 -13.85 -1.33
N GLY A 58 10.48 -13.98 -2.66
CA GLY A 58 10.72 -15.25 -3.33
C GLY A 58 9.53 -16.20 -3.21
N VAL A 59 9.79 -17.48 -3.48
CA VAL A 59 8.79 -18.56 -3.40
C VAL A 59 9.39 -19.75 -2.67
N GLU A 60 8.58 -20.46 -1.89
CA GLU A 60 8.96 -21.74 -1.29
C GLU A 60 8.34 -22.88 -2.10
N GLU A 61 9.17 -23.82 -2.57
CA GLU A 61 8.67 -25.04 -3.22
C GLU A 61 8.15 -26.00 -2.15
N TYR A 62 6.82 -26.19 -2.11
CA TYR A 62 6.20 -27.21 -1.26
C TYR A 62 6.01 -28.51 -2.05
N LYS A 63 6.57 -29.62 -1.55
CA LYS A 63 6.28 -30.98 -2.03
C LYS A 63 5.63 -31.76 -0.88
N GLU A 64 4.39 -32.16 -1.07
CA GLU A 64 3.69 -33.10 -0.20
C GLU A 64 4.14 -34.52 -0.59
N TYR A 65 4.57 -35.32 0.39
CA TYR A 65 4.87 -36.74 0.23
C TYR A 65 3.66 -37.60 0.56
#